data_AF-A0A936MV84-F1
#
_entry.id   AF-A0A936MV84-F1
#
_cell.length_a   1.000
_cell.length_b   1.000
_cell.length_c   1.000
_cell.angle_alpha   90.00
_cell.angle_beta   90.00
_cell.angle_gamma   90.00
#
_symmetry.space_group_name_H-M   'P 1'
#
loop_
_entity.id
_entity.type
_entity.pdbx_description
1 polymer ?
#
loop_
_entity_poly.entity_id
_entity_poly.type
_entity_poly.pdbx_seq_one_letter_code
_entity_poly.pdbx_strand_id
1 'polypeptide(L)'
;MVRSVASVFVTFALLAGCGGSSTDPATPDDVKKDDAAAKSDAPADAEAKAESGGDTTETTDGNAQPVADAKPKEPAKTASEAETLARDIVKTSGRRIGFSAAKKMFAVPNEKRTETNFGIDVFFYGDDGANRDPIRICQPGECEEHMNEKLDELLPKIVQKLEEGGYVNVRGIGWPDGRDELEVSTLGMKLKFRNGRLEGLREGKPPVVFQVAGGRLDVSEIKAIYLPSDSKLMGLFGKPSRPSGVVQTFYVLKIP
;
A
#
# COMPACT_ATOMS: atom_id res chain seq x y z
N MET A 1 33.66 -50.55 21.79
CA MET A 1 32.75 -51.70 21.99
C MET A 1 31.56 -51.14 22.77
N VAL A 2 30.30 -51.09 22.36
CA VAL A 2 29.40 -51.94 21.54
C VAL A 2 28.34 -50.97 20.93
N ARG A 3 28.30 -50.76 19.61
CA ARG A 3 27.28 -51.19 18.63
C ARG A 3 25.78 -51.11 19.03
N SER A 4 25.03 -50.43 18.15
CA SER A 4 23.68 -50.75 17.62
C SER A 4 22.43 -50.31 18.39
N VAL A 5 21.25 -50.02 17.80
CA VAL A 5 20.73 -49.89 16.40
C VAL A 5 19.38 -49.16 16.48
N ALA A 6 19.00 -48.47 15.41
CA ALA A 6 17.73 -47.78 15.19
C ALA A 6 16.49 -48.69 15.25
N SER A 7 15.30 -48.12 15.49
CA SER A 7 14.05 -48.61 14.88
C SER A 7 13.00 -47.52 14.77
N VAL A 8 12.62 -47.29 13.51
CA VAL A 8 11.51 -46.50 13.00
C VAL A 8 10.22 -47.30 13.19
N PHE A 9 9.15 -46.67 13.68
CA PHE A 9 7.78 -47.19 13.52
C PHE A 9 6.90 -46.12 12.87
N VAL A 10 6.73 -46.27 11.56
CA VAL A 10 5.68 -45.65 10.75
C VAL A 10 4.44 -46.53 10.93
N THR A 11 3.32 -45.93 11.33
CA THR A 11 2.03 -46.62 11.31
C THR A 11 1.18 -46.00 10.21
N PHE A 12 1.07 -46.72 9.09
CA PHE A 12 0.05 -46.53 8.07
C PHE A 12 -1.16 -47.38 8.48
N ALA A 13 -2.32 -46.76 8.65
CA ALA A 13 -3.59 -47.47 8.73
C ALA A 13 -4.51 -46.91 7.63
N LEU A 14 -4.56 -47.65 6.52
CA LEU A 14 -5.57 -47.57 5.48
C LEU A 14 -6.89 -48.14 6.04
N LEU A 15 -7.96 -47.35 5.98
CA LEU A 15 -9.33 -47.88 6.00
C LEU A 15 -9.87 -47.82 4.58
N ALA A 16 -10.03 -49.02 4.01
CA ALA A 16 -10.79 -49.28 2.81
C ALA A 16 -12.29 -49.21 3.11
N GLY A 17 -13.05 -48.59 2.20
CA GLY A 17 -14.50 -48.66 2.14
C GLY A 17 -14.96 -48.47 0.69
N CYS A 18 -15.45 -49.55 0.09
CA CYS A 18 -16.06 -49.72 -1.24
C CYS A 18 -17.08 -48.61 -1.59
N GLY A 19 -17.41 -48.27 -2.82
CA GLY A 19 -17.26 -48.89 -4.14
C GLY A 19 -18.32 -48.25 -5.05
N GLY A 20 -18.10 -48.20 -6.37
CA GLY A 20 -19.13 -47.73 -7.31
C GLY A 20 -18.59 -47.25 -8.65
N SER A 21 -18.57 -48.17 -9.62
CA SER A 21 -18.55 -48.05 -11.10
C SER A 21 -18.46 -46.64 -11.72
N SER A 22 -17.43 -46.34 -12.51
CA SER A 22 -17.34 -46.64 -13.96
C SER A 22 -18.45 -45.99 -14.80
N THR A 23 -18.12 -44.84 -15.41
CA THR A 23 -18.47 -44.48 -16.80
C THR A 23 -17.69 -43.22 -17.19
N ASP A 24 -16.70 -43.34 -18.07
CA ASP A 24 -16.39 -42.27 -19.02
C ASP A 24 -17.57 -42.13 -19.99
N PRO A 25 -17.86 -40.91 -20.46
CA PRO A 25 -17.97 -40.78 -21.91
C PRO A 25 -17.37 -39.50 -22.48
N ALA A 26 -16.66 -39.72 -23.59
CA ALA A 26 -16.74 -39.00 -24.85
C ALA A 26 -16.55 -37.48 -24.89
N THR A 27 -15.42 -37.12 -25.50
CA THR A 27 -15.26 -36.00 -26.42
C THR A 27 -16.46 -35.85 -27.36
N PRO A 28 -16.96 -34.62 -27.58
CA PRO A 28 -17.64 -34.26 -28.81
C PRO A 28 -16.66 -33.54 -29.75
N ASP A 29 -16.61 -34.02 -30.98
CA ASP A 29 -16.07 -33.33 -32.15
C ASP A 29 -16.67 -31.91 -32.31
N ASP A 30 -15.81 -30.90 -32.36
CA ASP A 30 -16.18 -29.57 -32.87
C ASP A 30 -16.28 -29.65 -34.40
N VAL A 31 -17.51 -29.70 -34.89
CA VAL A 31 -17.86 -29.54 -36.30
C VAL A 31 -18.36 -28.11 -36.53
N LYS A 32 -17.78 -27.49 -37.57
CA LYS A 32 -18.26 -26.33 -38.37
C LYS A 32 -18.04 -24.91 -37.85
N LYS A 33 -16.90 -24.37 -38.32
CA LYS A 33 -16.80 -23.17 -39.18
C LYS A 33 -18.13 -22.78 -39.86
N ASP A 34 -18.59 -21.54 -39.65
CA ASP A 34 -18.97 -20.59 -40.70
C ASP A 34 -19.18 -19.17 -40.12
N ASP A 35 -18.52 -18.24 -40.80
CA ASP A 35 -18.78 -16.82 -41.07
C ASP A 35 -19.63 -15.94 -40.11
N ALA A 36 -19.03 -14.83 -39.68
CA ALA A 36 -19.54 -13.50 -40.02
C ALA A 36 -18.51 -12.41 -39.70
N ALA A 37 -17.91 -11.85 -40.76
CA ALA A 37 -17.29 -10.55 -40.75
C ALA A 37 -18.37 -9.46 -40.70
N ALA A 38 -18.22 -8.47 -39.83
CA ALA A 38 -18.95 -7.21 -39.94
C ALA A 38 -18.00 -6.04 -39.64
N LYS A 39 -17.65 -5.33 -40.72
CA LYS A 39 -17.11 -3.96 -40.72
C LYS A 39 -18.24 -2.97 -40.48
N SER A 40 -17.91 -1.84 -39.85
CA SER A 40 -18.27 -0.45 -40.22
C SER A 40 -18.14 0.40 -38.96
N ASP A 41 -17.20 1.33 -38.88
CA ASP A 41 -17.05 2.61 -39.58
C ASP A 41 -17.45 3.74 -38.63
N ALA A 42 -16.43 4.53 -38.27
CA ALA A 42 -16.59 5.88 -37.77
C ALA A 42 -17.18 6.79 -38.87
N PRO A 43 -17.70 7.95 -38.48
CA PRO A 43 -17.41 9.13 -39.26
C PRO A 43 -16.86 10.27 -38.42
N ALA A 44 -15.88 10.94 -39.02
CA ALA A 44 -15.36 12.24 -38.65
C ALA A 44 -16.16 13.36 -39.33
N ASP A 45 -16.06 14.53 -38.70
CA ASP A 45 -16.10 15.91 -39.23
C ASP A 45 -17.34 16.49 -39.94
N ALA A 46 -17.75 17.66 -39.41
CA ALA A 46 -17.93 18.85 -40.23
C ALA A 46 -17.80 20.13 -39.37
N GLU A 47 -16.90 21.01 -39.80
CA GLU A 47 -16.63 22.38 -39.34
C GLU A 47 -17.83 23.33 -39.50
N ALA A 48 -17.90 24.37 -38.66
CA ALA A 48 -18.13 25.75 -39.13
C ALA A 48 -17.79 26.78 -38.05
N LYS A 49 -17.08 27.82 -38.49
CA LYS A 49 -16.48 28.97 -37.81
C LYS A 49 -17.40 30.19 -37.94
N ALA A 50 -17.49 31.07 -36.94
CA ALA A 50 -17.66 32.52 -37.14
C ALA A 50 -17.50 33.32 -35.83
N GLU A 51 -16.78 34.44 -35.96
CA GLU A 51 -16.49 35.52 -35.01
C GLU A 51 -17.68 36.45 -34.71
N SER A 52 -17.64 37.13 -33.56
CA SER A 52 -17.91 38.57 -33.36
C SER A 52 -17.69 38.85 -31.85
N GLY A 53 -16.78 39.73 -31.38
CA GLY A 53 -16.82 41.19 -31.54
C GLY A 53 -18.05 41.75 -30.79
N GLY A 54 -18.00 42.66 -29.81
CA GLY A 54 -16.96 43.49 -29.24
C GLY A 54 -17.59 44.34 -28.11
N ASP A 55 -16.71 45.08 -27.46
CA ASP A 55 -16.84 46.05 -26.38
C ASP A 55 -18.00 47.07 -26.48
N THR A 56 -18.70 47.40 -25.39
CA THR A 56 -18.83 48.78 -24.83
C THR A 56 -19.76 48.88 -23.61
N THR A 57 -19.15 49.32 -22.51
CA THR A 57 -19.55 50.38 -21.55
C THR A 57 -21.00 50.90 -21.54
N GLU A 58 -21.67 50.75 -20.40
CA GLU A 58 -22.71 51.68 -19.96
C GLU A 58 -22.52 52.00 -18.46
N THR A 59 -22.30 53.28 -18.18
CA THR A 59 -22.23 53.95 -16.87
C THR A 59 -23.59 54.01 -16.20
N THR A 60 -23.68 53.70 -14.90
CA THR A 60 -24.64 54.38 -14.01
C THR A 60 -24.12 54.44 -12.58
N ASP A 61 -24.18 55.65 -12.03
CA ASP A 61 -23.81 56.06 -10.67
C ASP A 61 -24.64 55.39 -9.56
N GLY A 62 -23.99 55.20 -8.42
CA GLY A 62 -24.54 55.57 -7.12
C GLY A 62 -25.49 54.60 -6.43
N ASN A 63 -24.95 53.71 -5.59
CA ASN A 63 -25.52 53.53 -4.25
C ASN A 63 -24.46 53.05 -3.25
N ALA A 64 -24.31 53.80 -2.17
CA ALA A 64 -23.39 53.51 -1.08
C ALA A 64 -23.89 52.30 -0.28
N GLN A 65 -23.09 51.23 -0.24
CA GLN A 65 -23.14 50.24 0.84
C GLN A 65 -21.84 50.34 1.64
N PRO A 66 -21.90 50.41 2.98
CA PRO A 66 -20.70 50.36 3.79
C PRO A 66 -20.04 49.01 3.58
N VAL A 67 -18.79 49.05 3.15
CA VAL A 67 -17.90 47.91 3.02
C VAL A 67 -17.82 47.25 4.39
N ALA A 68 -18.45 46.09 4.53
CA ALA A 68 -18.27 45.26 5.71
C ALA A 68 -16.76 44.99 5.85
N ASP A 69 -16.19 45.35 6.99
CA ASP A 69 -14.82 45.06 7.37
C ASP A 69 -14.49 43.61 7.01
N ALA A 70 -13.68 43.46 5.97
CA ALA A 70 -13.08 42.19 5.63
C ALA A 70 -12.12 41.85 6.78
N LYS A 71 -12.62 41.05 7.73
CA LYS A 71 -11.84 40.43 8.79
C LYS A 71 -10.53 39.91 8.16
N PRO A 72 -9.35 40.32 8.65
CA PRO A 72 -8.09 39.83 8.11
C PRO A 72 -8.12 38.31 8.11
N LYS A 73 -8.02 37.72 6.92
CA LYS A 73 -7.87 36.28 6.76
C LYS A 73 -6.53 35.95 7.41
N GLU A 74 -6.58 35.42 8.63
CA GLU A 74 -5.42 34.95 9.37
C GLU A 74 -4.58 34.09 8.41
N PRO A 75 -3.28 34.38 8.25
CA PRO A 75 -2.46 33.63 7.32
C PRO A 75 -2.53 32.16 7.72
N ALA A 76 -2.94 31.30 6.78
CA ALA A 76 -3.03 29.87 7.00
C ALA A 76 -1.69 29.40 7.57
N LYS A 77 -1.71 29.03 8.86
CA LYS A 77 -0.54 28.51 9.56
C LYS A 77 0.01 27.37 8.72
N THR A 78 1.25 27.50 8.24
CA THR A 78 1.88 26.43 7.47
C THR A 78 1.87 25.20 8.36
N ALA A 79 1.19 24.13 7.93
CA ALA A 79 1.08 22.89 8.70
C ALA A 79 2.49 22.40 9.09
N SER A 80 2.67 21.93 10.31
CA SER A 80 3.96 21.36 10.72
C SER A 80 4.29 20.14 9.85
N GLU A 81 5.58 19.79 9.74
CA GLU A 81 5.99 18.59 8.99
C GLU A 81 5.31 17.32 9.52
N ALA A 82 5.11 17.24 10.84
CA ALA A 82 4.41 16.14 11.48
C ALA A 82 2.90 16.16 11.19
N GLU A 83 2.27 17.33 11.09
CA GLU A 83 0.88 17.44 10.63
C GLU A 83 0.73 16.96 9.19
N THR A 84 1.63 17.38 8.30
CA THR A 84 1.64 16.93 6.92
C THR A 84 1.82 15.41 6.84
N LEU A 85 2.77 14.87 7.61
CA LEU A 85 3.00 13.43 7.68
C LEU A 85 1.79 12.67 8.24
N ALA A 86 1.16 13.15 9.31
CA ALA A 86 -0.01 12.52 9.90
C ALA A 86 -1.17 12.43 8.90
N ARG A 87 -1.45 13.52 8.18
CA ARG A 87 -2.47 13.54 7.11
C ARG A 87 -2.11 12.60 5.97
N ASP A 88 -0.84 12.58 5.56
CA ASP A 88 -0.37 11.71 4.48
C ASP A 88 -0.47 10.22 4.82
N ILE A 89 -0.08 9.84 6.04
CA ILE A 89 -0.20 8.45 6.54
C ILE A 89 -1.65 8.00 6.39
N VAL A 90 -2.60 8.82 6.82
CA VAL A 90 -4.02 8.45 6.82
C VAL A 90 -4.63 8.48 5.42
N LYS A 91 -4.29 9.45 4.57
CA LYS A 91 -4.99 9.66 3.28
C LYS A 91 -4.34 8.98 2.07
N THR A 92 -3.05 8.64 2.13
CA THR A 92 -2.31 8.21 0.93
C THR A 92 -2.11 6.70 0.84
N SER A 93 -2.81 5.92 1.68
CA SER A 93 -2.73 4.46 1.77
C SER A 93 -1.29 3.94 1.71
N GLY A 94 -0.38 4.61 2.43
CA GLY A 94 1.01 4.19 2.59
C GLY A 94 2.00 4.75 1.56
N ARG A 95 1.62 5.60 0.60
CA ARG A 95 2.60 6.24 -0.31
C ARG A 95 3.73 6.95 0.45
N ARG A 96 3.39 7.52 1.60
CA ARG A 96 4.30 8.15 2.55
C ARG A 96 4.07 7.54 3.93
N ILE A 97 5.16 7.29 4.65
CA ILE A 97 5.14 6.76 6.01
C ILE A 97 6.09 7.57 6.90
N GLY A 98 6.00 7.40 8.21
CA GLY A 98 6.93 7.99 9.15
C GLY A 98 8.09 7.07 9.49
N PHE A 99 9.27 7.61 9.75
CA PHE A 99 10.35 6.91 10.44
C PHE A 99 10.98 7.78 11.52
N SER A 100 11.22 7.22 12.70
CA SER A 100 11.97 7.85 13.77
C SER A 100 13.33 7.17 13.91
N ALA A 101 14.41 7.93 13.70
CA ALA A 101 15.77 7.44 13.93
C ALA A 101 16.05 7.18 15.42
N ALA A 102 15.53 8.06 16.30
CA ALA A 102 15.69 7.95 17.74
C ALA A 102 14.99 6.70 18.31
N LYS A 103 13.79 6.38 17.81
CA LYS A 103 13.01 5.20 18.25
C LYS A 103 13.26 3.95 17.39
N LYS A 104 13.99 4.07 16.27
CA LYS A 104 14.17 3.03 15.24
C LYS A 104 12.84 2.39 14.83
N MET A 105 11.86 3.24 14.52
CA MET A 105 10.46 2.82 14.40
C MET A 105 9.80 3.46 13.18
N PHE A 106 9.02 2.67 12.46
CA PHE A 106 8.17 3.13 11.37
C PHE A 106 6.77 3.45 11.88
N ALA A 107 6.15 4.52 11.39
CA ALA A 107 4.74 4.81 11.57
C ALA A 107 4.01 4.62 10.23
N VAL A 108 3.11 3.66 10.14
CA VAL A 108 2.54 3.20 8.86
C VAL A 108 1.02 3.08 8.95
N PRO A 109 0.29 3.36 7.87
CA PRO A 109 -1.13 3.08 7.82
C PRO A 109 -1.38 1.58 7.65
N ASN A 110 -2.43 1.08 8.30
CA ASN A 110 -2.96 -0.25 8.12
C ASN A 110 -4.44 -0.14 7.76
N GLU A 111 -4.72 -0.34 6.48
CA GLU A 111 -6.07 -0.30 5.93
C GLU A 111 -6.68 -1.71 5.90
N LYS A 112 -7.90 -1.81 6.44
CA LYS A 112 -8.73 -3.02 6.39
C LYS A 112 -9.93 -2.73 5.50
N ARG A 113 -10.30 -3.65 4.63
CA ARG A 113 -11.48 -3.59 3.78
C ARG A 113 -12.34 -4.83 3.95
N THR A 114 -13.65 -4.61 3.92
CA THR A 114 -14.68 -5.60 3.67
C THR A 114 -15.26 -5.35 2.26
N GLU A 115 -16.34 -6.03 1.89
CA GLU A 115 -16.98 -5.84 0.58
C GLU A 115 -17.50 -4.41 0.39
N THR A 116 -18.00 -3.78 1.45
CA THR A 116 -18.62 -2.45 1.38
C THR A 116 -17.91 -1.39 2.20
N ASN A 117 -17.07 -1.78 3.16
CA ASN A 117 -16.56 -0.87 4.18
C ASN A 117 -15.02 -0.94 4.31
N PHE A 118 -14.40 0.06 4.91
CA PHE A 118 -12.98 0.14 5.20
C PHE A 118 -12.71 0.78 6.55
N GLY A 119 -11.64 0.32 7.20
CA GLY A 119 -11.13 0.81 8.47
C GLY A 119 -9.67 1.23 8.33
N ILE A 120 -9.23 2.20 9.12
CA ILE A 120 -7.84 2.66 9.13
C ILE A 120 -7.31 2.64 10.57
N ASP A 121 -6.18 1.98 10.75
CA ASP A 121 -5.33 2.08 11.93
C ASP A 121 -3.97 2.68 11.53
N VAL A 122 -3.26 3.33 12.45
CA VAL A 122 -1.84 3.70 12.32
C VAL A 122 -1.02 2.82 13.25
N PHE A 123 -0.12 2.04 12.68
CA PHE A 123 0.74 1.10 13.40
C PHE A 123 2.16 1.64 13.53
N PHE A 124 2.84 1.26 14.62
CA PHE A 124 4.23 1.68 14.87
C PHE A 124 5.14 0.47 15.01
N TYR A 125 5.87 0.13 13.94
CA TYR A 125 6.73 -1.05 13.89
C TYR A 125 8.17 -0.72 14.26
N GLY A 126 8.70 -1.37 15.30
CA GLY A 126 10.11 -1.23 15.68
C GLY A 126 11.06 -2.08 14.82
N ASP A 127 12.35 -2.00 15.14
CA ASP A 127 13.43 -2.72 14.46
C ASP A 127 13.41 -4.25 14.66
N ASP A 128 12.60 -4.71 15.61
CA ASP A 128 12.26 -6.10 15.87
C ASP A 128 11.00 -6.58 15.12
N GLY A 129 10.32 -5.68 14.39
CA GLY A 129 9.09 -5.98 13.68
C GLY A 129 7.84 -6.00 14.56
N ALA A 130 7.94 -5.67 15.86
CA ALA A 130 6.79 -5.60 16.74
C ALA A 130 6.04 -4.27 16.57
N ASN A 131 4.71 -4.35 16.44
CA ASN A 131 3.82 -3.19 16.46
C ASN A 131 3.60 -2.72 17.91
N ARG A 132 3.77 -1.42 18.16
CA ARG A 132 3.63 -0.79 19.47
C ARG A 132 2.60 0.32 19.42
N ASP A 133 1.74 0.38 20.43
CA ASP A 133 0.81 1.49 20.65
C ASP A 133 0.04 1.93 19.38
N PRO A 134 -0.67 1.01 18.70
CA PRO A 134 -1.42 1.35 17.50
C PRO A 134 -2.51 2.37 17.80
N ILE A 135 -2.72 3.33 16.89
CA ILE A 135 -3.80 4.31 16.97
C ILE A 135 -4.87 3.92 15.97
N ARG A 136 -6.07 3.62 16.44
CA ARG A 136 -7.23 3.41 15.56
C ARG A 136 -7.77 4.75 15.09
N ILE A 137 -7.93 4.92 13.78
CA ILE A 137 -8.52 6.13 13.19
C ILE A 137 -10.04 5.98 13.10
N CYS A 138 -10.49 4.94 12.41
CA CYS A 138 -11.90 4.62 12.25
C CYS A 138 -12.07 3.14 11.92
N GLN A 139 -13.19 2.57 12.32
CA GLN A 139 -13.55 1.18 12.03
C GLN A 139 -14.24 1.05 10.65
N PRO A 140 -14.27 -0.16 10.06
CA PRO A 140 -15.15 -0.42 8.92
C PRO A 140 -16.59 -0.01 9.20
N GLY A 141 -17.15 0.86 8.36
CA GLY A 141 -18.47 1.47 8.50
C GLY A 141 -18.39 2.92 9.02
N GLU A 142 -17.43 3.21 9.90
CA GLU A 142 -17.22 4.57 10.41
C GLU A 142 -16.44 5.43 9.41
N CYS A 143 -15.49 4.85 8.68
CA CYS A 143 -14.68 5.63 7.74
C CYS A 143 -15.48 6.07 6.51
N GLU A 144 -16.51 5.35 6.09
CA GLU A 144 -17.33 5.72 4.94
C GLU A 144 -18.08 7.04 5.18
N GLU A 145 -18.64 7.17 6.37
CA GLU A 145 -19.58 8.23 6.72
C GLU A 145 -18.89 9.38 7.49
N HIS A 146 -17.88 9.05 8.31
CA HIS A 146 -17.31 9.97 9.31
C HIS A 146 -15.79 10.16 9.20
N MET A 147 -15.15 9.83 8.07
CA MET A 147 -13.68 9.92 7.94
C MET A 147 -13.12 11.29 8.35
N ASN A 148 -13.72 12.37 7.86
CA ASN A 148 -13.21 13.72 8.13
C ASN A 148 -13.37 14.10 9.61
N GLU A 149 -14.51 13.77 10.21
CA GLU A 149 -14.78 14.02 11.63
C GLU A 149 -13.81 13.23 12.53
N LYS A 150 -13.62 11.94 12.25
CA LYS A 150 -12.65 11.09 12.95
C LYS A 150 -11.22 11.56 12.77
N LEU A 151 -10.88 12.02 11.56
CA LEU A 151 -9.56 12.58 11.30
C LEU A 151 -9.35 13.85 12.10
N ASP A 152 -10.30 14.78 12.13
CA ASP A 152 -10.15 16.03 12.89
C ASP A 152 -10.03 15.78 14.41
N GLU A 153 -10.74 14.77 14.93
CA GLU A 153 -10.62 14.34 16.33
C GLU A 153 -9.25 13.73 16.67
N LEU A 154 -8.73 12.88 15.79
CA LEU A 154 -7.56 12.05 16.09
C LEU A 154 -6.25 12.60 15.54
N LEU A 155 -6.31 13.48 14.54
CA LEU A 155 -5.13 14.07 13.93
C LEU A 155 -4.22 14.74 14.97
N PRO A 156 -4.71 15.56 15.93
CA PRO A 156 -3.84 16.15 16.96
C PRO A 156 -3.05 15.10 17.75
N LYS A 157 -3.68 13.95 18.09
CA LYS A 157 -3.01 12.86 18.82
C LYS A 157 -1.92 12.20 17.99
N ILE A 158 -2.15 12.02 16.69
CA ILE A 158 -1.14 11.47 15.78
C ILE A 158 0.02 12.45 15.62
N VAL A 159 -0.27 13.73 15.38
CA VAL A 159 0.73 14.78 15.24
C VAL A 159 1.62 14.85 16.46
N GLN A 160 1.03 14.95 17.66
CA GLN A 160 1.78 14.95 18.91
C GLN A 160 2.73 13.75 19.01
N LYS A 161 2.23 12.54 18.73
CA LYS A 161 3.06 11.32 18.81
C LYS A 161 4.20 11.31 17.77
N LEU A 162 3.94 11.83 16.57
CA LEU A 162 4.95 11.94 15.52
C LEU A 162 6.02 12.99 15.88
N GLU A 163 5.62 14.14 16.42
CA GLU A 163 6.52 15.21 16.87
C GLU A 163 7.39 14.75 18.04
N GLU A 164 6.79 14.21 19.11
CA GLU A 164 7.50 13.67 20.27
C GLU A 164 8.42 12.51 19.91
N GLY A 165 8.09 11.76 18.86
CA GLY A 165 8.92 10.69 18.34
C GLY A 165 10.01 11.13 17.38
N GLY A 166 10.02 12.39 16.92
CA GLY A 166 10.92 12.85 15.87
C GLY A 166 10.75 12.05 14.58
N TYR A 167 9.50 11.74 14.19
CA TYR A 167 9.22 11.04 12.95
C TYR A 167 9.35 11.97 11.75
N VAL A 168 10.10 11.51 10.75
CA VAL A 168 10.25 12.19 9.47
C VAL A 168 9.56 11.40 8.36
N ASN A 169 9.19 12.10 7.29
CA ASN A 169 8.53 11.49 6.14
C ASN A 169 9.51 10.63 5.34
N VAL A 170 9.11 9.39 5.06
CA VAL A 170 9.81 8.47 4.15
C VAL A 170 8.88 8.17 2.98
N ARG A 171 9.36 8.50 1.78
CA ARG A 171 8.64 8.22 0.53
C ARG A 171 8.86 6.78 0.10
N GLY A 172 7.78 6.10 -0.28
CA GLY A 172 7.87 4.75 -0.84
C GLY A 172 8.46 4.73 -2.25
N ILE A 173 9.26 3.70 -2.52
CA ILE A 173 9.66 3.31 -3.87
C ILE A 173 8.72 2.18 -4.29
N GLY A 174 7.88 2.45 -5.29
CA GLY A 174 6.90 1.49 -5.78
C GLY A 174 7.58 0.29 -6.45
N TRP A 175 7.04 -0.90 -6.18
CA TRP A 175 7.43 -2.11 -6.88
C TRP A 175 6.68 -2.21 -8.21
N PRO A 176 7.34 -2.49 -9.34
CA PRO A 176 6.65 -2.58 -10.63
C PRO A 176 5.71 -3.79 -10.70
N ASP A 177 4.49 -3.58 -11.16
CA ASP A 177 3.49 -4.64 -11.29
C ASP A 177 3.98 -5.75 -12.24
N GLY A 178 3.75 -7.00 -11.85
CA GLY A 178 4.12 -8.19 -12.63
C GLY A 178 5.62 -8.45 -12.74
N ARG A 179 6.46 -7.76 -11.96
CA ARG A 179 7.90 -8.00 -11.90
C ARG A 179 8.33 -8.52 -10.54
N ASP A 180 9.32 -9.40 -10.55
CA ASP A 180 9.95 -9.92 -9.34
C ASP A 180 11.24 -9.17 -8.97
N GLU A 181 11.55 -8.06 -9.66
CA GLU A 181 12.76 -7.30 -9.44
C GLU A 181 12.57 -5.78 -9.49
N LEU A 182 13.38 -5.08 -8.70
CA LEU A 182 13.41 -3.62 -8.59
C LEU A 182 14.85 -3.15 -8.47
N GLU A 183 15.30 -2.27 -9.36
CA GLU A 183 16.60 -1.61 -9.22
C GLU A 183 16.50 -0.45 -8.22
N VAL A 184 17.40 -0.43 -7.23
CA VAL A 184 17.37 0.55 -6.15
C VAL A 184 18.70 1.27 -6.09
N SER A 185 18.78 2.43 -6.75
CA SER A 185 20.02 3.21 -6.87
C SER A 185 20.61 3.61 -5.52
N THR A 186 19.77 3.95 -4.54
CA THR A 186 20.23 4.33 -3.19
C THR A 186 20.91 3.19 -2.42
N LEU A 187 20.63 1.94 -2.78
CA LEU A 187 21.29 0.75 -2.21
C LEU A 187 22.44 0.23 -3.10
N GLY A 188 22.56 0.77 -4.32
CA GLY A 188 23.49 0.28 -5.34
C GLY A 188 23.29 -1.20 -5.66
N MET A 189 22.04 -1.68 -5.67
CA MET A 189 21.72 -3.09 -5.92
C MET A 189 20.36 -3.26 -6.58
N LYS A 190 20.16 -4.42 -7.22
CA LYS A 190 18.85 -4.89 -7.68
C LYS A 190 18.24 -5.77 -6.60
N LEU A 191 17.03 -5.44 -6.16
CA LEU A 191 16.25 -6.29 -5.28
C LEU A 191 15.48 -7.31 -6.11
N LYS A 192 15.38 -8.54 -5.61
CA LYS A 192 14.63 -9.63 -6.22
C LYS A 192 13.77 -10.33 -5.18
N PHE A 193 12.47 -10.47 -5.45
CA PHE A 193 11.56 -11.22 -4.59
C PHE A 193 11.38 -12.64 -5.13
N ARG A 194 11.72 -13.64 -4.33
CA ARG A 194 11.60 -15.05 -4.74
C ARG A 194 11.34 -15.94 -3.53
N ASN A 195 10.40 -16.87 -3.66
CA ASN A 195 10.12 -17.89 -2.64
C ASN A 195 9.84 -17.30 -1.23
N GLY A 196 9.18 -16.14 -1.16
CA GLY A 196 8.91 -15.45 0.11
C GLY A 196 10.16 -14.84 0.77
N ARG A 197 11.20 -14.56 -0.01
CA ARG A 197 12.43 -13.90 0.44
C ARG A 197 12.74 -12.73 -0.47
N LEU A 198 13.33 -11.69 0.11
CA LEU A 198 13.87 -10.57 -0.63
C LEU A 198 15.40 -10.70 -0.67
N GLU A 199 15.94 -10.72 -1.89
CA GLU A 199 17.36 -10.86 -2.16
C GLU A 199 17.90 -9.56 -2.78
N GLY A 200 19.11 -9.16 -2.40
CA GLY A 200 19.86 -8.08 -3.02
C GLY A 200 20.96 -8.63 -3.92
N LEU A 201 20.99 -8.17 -5.16
CA LEU A 201 21.95 -8.55 -6.18
C LEU A 201 22.85 -7.35 -6.48
N ARG A 202 24.15 -7.52 -6.21
CA ARG A 202 25.19 -6.55 -6.58
C ARG A 202 26.10 -7.18 -7.63
N GLU A 203 26.54 -6.37 -8.58
CA GLU A 203 27.45 -6.84 -9.63
C GLU A 203 28.72 -7.45 -9.03
N GLY A 204 29.10 -8.63 -9.53
CA GLY A 204 30.29 -9.37 -9.06
C GLY A 204 30.21 -9.91 -7.63
N LYS A 205 29.07 -9.83 -6.94
CA LYS A 205 28.90 -10.31 -5.56
C LYS A 205 27.80 -11.38 -5.45
N PRO A 206 27.90 -12.30 -4.47
CA PRO A 206 26.82 -13.25 -4.20
C PRO A 206 25.53 -12.53 -3.76
N PRO A 207 24.36 -13.11 -4.04
CA PRO A 207 23.08 -12.61 -3.52
C PRO A 207 23.08 -12.52 -2.00
N VAL A 208 22.55 -11.44 -1.44
CA VAL A 208 22.35 -11.26 0.00
C VAL A 208 20.87 -11.33 0.34
N VAL A 209 20.51 -12.10 1.36
CA VAL A 209 19.10 -12.22 1.78
C VAL A 209 18.81 -11.17 2.86
N PHE A 210 17.79 -10.35 2.65
CA PHE A 210 17.31 -9.41 3.65
C PHE A 210 16.60 -10.17 4.77
N GLN A 211 17.01 -9.92 6.01
CA GLN A 211 16.39 -10.56 7.16
C GLN A 211 15.13 -9.79 7.55
N VAL A 212 14.01 -10.50 7.73
CA VAL A 212 12.75 -9.91 8.16
C VAL A 212 12.73 -9.89 9.69
N ALA A 213 12.55 -8.72 10.27
CA ALA A 213 12.38 -8.57 11.69
C ALA A 213 11.04 -9.19 12.11
N GLY A 214 11.05 -9.95 13.21
CA GLY A 214 9.84 -10.61 13.72
C GLY A 214 9.45 -11.91 13.02
N GLY A 215 10.21 -12.40 12.02
CA GLY A 215 10.03 -13.75 11.48
C GLY A 215 10.10 -13.85 9.96
N ARG A 216 9.05 -14.39 9.34
CA ARG A 216 8.98 -14.67 7.89
C ARG A 216 8.16 -13.61 7.18
N LEU A 217 8.57 -13.28 5.95
CA LEU A 217 7.78 -12.48 5.02
C LEU A 217 6.66 -13.33 4.42
N ASP A 218 5.41 -12.99 4.75
CA ASP A 218 4.20 -13.69 4.28
C ASP A 218 3.36 -12.80 3.37
N VAL A 219 3.86 -12.59 2.16
CA VAL A 219 3.20 -11.76 1.12
C VAL A 219 3.14 -12.53 -0.20
N SER A 220 2.06 -12.30 -0.95
CA SER A 220 1.92 -12.80 -2.31
C SER A 220 2.65 -11.91 -3.33
N GLU A 221 2.79 -10.63 -3.02
CA GLU A 221 3.34 -9.61 -3.92
C GLU A 221 3.94 -8.46 -3.11
N ILE A 222 5.06 -7.88 -3.55
CA ILE A 222 5.59 -6.64 -2.97
C ILE A 222 4.91 -5.44 -3.65
N LYS A 223 4.56 -4.41 -2.86
CA LYS A 223 3.95 -3.18 -3.36
C LYS A 223 4.90 -1.99 -3.30
N ALA A 224 5.66 -1.86 -2.23
CA ALA A 224 6.62 -0.77 -2.08
C ALA A 224 7.69 -1.11 -1.04
N ILE A 225 8.83 -0.45 -1.16
CA ILE A 225 9.86 -0.41 -0.12
C ILE A 225 10.05 1.02 0.39
N TYR A 226 10.56 1.15 1.61
CA TYR A 226 10.81 2.41 2.30
C TYR A 226 12.21 2.39 2.86
N LEU A 227 13.02 3.37 2.48
CA LEU A 227 14.42 3.45 2.86
C LEU A 227 14.64 4.77 3.61
N PRO A 228 14.55 4.76 4.95
CA PRO A 228 14.97 5.92 5.73
C PRO A 228 16.47 6.17 5.52
N SER A 229 16.84 7.43 5.36
CA SER A 229 18.25 7.84 5.30
C SER A 229 18.99 7.37 6.55
N ASP A 230 20.24 6.93 6.37
CA ASP A 230 21.16 6.56 7.45
C ASP A 230 20.68 5.42 8.37
N SER A 231 19.72 4.62 7.90
CA SER A 231 19.18 3.47 8.62
C SER A 231 19.65 2.16 8.00
N LYS A 232 19.91 1.15 8.84
CA LYS A 232 20.07 -0.25 8.41
C LYS A 232 18.73 -0.99 8.33
N LEU A 233 17.62 -0.26 8.31
CA LEU A 233 16.28 -0.82 8.23
C LEU A 233 15.62 -0.42 6.92
N MET A 234 14.83 -1.33 6.39
CA MET A 234 13.97 -1.10 5.24
C MET A 234 12.54 -1.48 5.63
N GLY A 235 11.59 -0.61 5.34
CA GLY A 235 10.17 -0.95 5.37
C GLY A 235 9.76 -1.63 4.06
N LEU A 236 8.81 -2.57 4.13
CA LEU A 236 8.26 -3.22 2.95
C LEU A 236 6.75 -3.38 3.12
N PHE A 237 5.99 -2.83 2.18
CA PHE A 237 4.59 -3.19 2.00
C PHE A 237 4.46 -4.32 0.99
N GLY A 238 3.61 -5.29 1.31
CA GLY A 238 3.21 -6.32 0.39
C GLY A 238 1.74 -6.71 0.58
N LYS A 239 1.17 -7.30 -0.47
CA LYS A 239 -0.16 -7.88 -0.44
C LYS A 239 -0.12 -9.16 0.41
N PRO A 240 -0.99 -9.33 1.42
CA PRO A 240 -1.02 -10.54 2.22
C PRO A 240 -1.13 -11.80 1.35
N SER A 241 -0.49 -12.89 1.74
CA SER A 241 -0.60 -14.17 1.02
C SER A 241 -1.98 -14.82 1.19
N ARG A 242 -2.69 -14.49 2.28
CA ARG A 242 -4.00 -15.01 2.62
C ARG A 242 -5.02 -13.88 2.78
N PRO A 243 -6.29 -14.10 2.38
CA PRO A 243 -7.35 -13.14 2.65
C PRO A 243 -7.48 -12.88 4.16
N SER A 244 -7.32 -11.63 4.57
CA SER A 244 -7.45 -11.20 5.98
C SER A 244 -8.27 -9.92 6.14
N GLY A 245 -8.82 -9.40 5.03
CA GLY A 245 -9.38 -8.05 4.97
C GLY A 245 -8.32 -6.94 5.01
N VAL A 246 -7.05 -7.21 5.33
CA VAL A 246 -5.99 -6.21 5.28
C VAL A 246 -5.56 -5.98 3.82
N VAL A 247 -5.53 -4.71 3.39
CA VAL A 247 -5.17 -4.35 2.01
C VAL A 247 -3.69 -4.61 1.74
N GLN A 248 -2.84 -4.24 2.69
CA GLN A 248 -1.40 -4.42 2.63
C GLN A 248 -0.81 -4.61 4.02
N THR A 249 0.18 -5.50 4.13
CA THR A 249 0.92 -5.77 5.36
C THR A 249 2.30 -5.14 5.30
N PHE A 250 2.74 -4.56 6.41
CA PHE A 250 4.06 -3.94 6.53
C PHE A 250 5.04 -4.87 7.25
N TYR A 251 6.27 -4.91 6.75
CA TYR A 251 7.38 -5.66 7.34
C TYR A 251 8.59 -4.75 7.49
N VAL A 252 9.35 -4.98 8.56
CA VAL A 252 10.66 -4.35 8.77
C VAL A 252 11.74 -5.35 8.38
N LEU A 253 12.67 -4.94 7.53
CA LEU A 253 13.80 -5.76 7.08
C LEU A 253 15.11 -5.11 7.50
N LYS A 254 16.10 -5.94 7.81
CA LYS A 254 17.47 -5.51 8.09
C LYS A 254 18.29 -5.52 6.81
N ILE A 255 18.91 -4.38 6.52
CA ILE A 255 19.81 -4.20 5.39
C ILE A 255 21.19 -4.76 5.79
N PRO A 256 21.74 -5.74 5.05
CA PRO A 256 23.02 -6.36 5.35
C PRO A 256 24.23 -5.44 5.15
#